data_AF-A0A3L6JN86-F1
#
_entry.id   AF-A0A3L6JN86-F1
#
_cell.length_a   1.000
_cell.length_b   1.000
_cell.length_c   1.000
_cell.angle_alpha   90.00
_cell.angle_beta   90.00
_cell.angle_gamma   90.00
#
_symmetry.space_group_name_H-M   'P 1'
#
loop_
_entity.id
_entity.type
_entity.pdbx_description
1 polymer ?
#
loop_
_entity_poly.entity_id
_entity_poly.type
_entity_poly.pdbx_seq_one_letter_code
_entity_poly.pdbx_strand_id
1 'polypeptide(L)'
;LAVFGVYILFKRTVLGYEMRAVGFNRDAAETAGINPRKNMALALGLSGGLAGLSGAGEILGYHYRFVANWSAGYGWDGITAAVLGRNNPWGCLLAAIFLGALRAGGNSMSIMAQVPAEMIGVVQGLIVLFVAAPRLIDWLANSGVSYAIWLKKSPKNAIPWLTAAGYGIVGAFYAIGYSVISISIFPLSMMFLLTSIAGLLSFAMTFSRYQTSFAGHFFYVGCWLTAGILVLAYTGSMALALSSLAMCAIGVVVWLLVIALAPKGAGIRGCRP
;
A
#
# COMPACT_ATOMS: atom_id res chain seq x y z
N LEU A 1 -8.15 17.18 23.62
CA LEU A 1 -8.52 18.57 23.25
C LEU A 1 -8.49 18.82 21.75
N ALA A 2 -7.36 18.59 21.07
CA ALA A 2 -7.24 18.82 19.62
C ALA A 2 -8.32 18.09 18.78
N VAL A 3 -8.56 16.80 19.05
CA VAL A 3 -9.61 16.02 18.36
C VAL A 3 -11.01 16.61 18.53
N PHE A 4 -11.32 17.09 19.73
CA PHE A 4 -12.61 17.73 20.03
C PHE A 4 -12.75 19.08 19.29
N GLY A 5 -11.69 19.88 19.25
CA GLY A 5 -11.65 21.12 18.47
C GLY A 5 -11.83 20.89 16.97
N VAL A 6 -11.13 19.89 16.41
CA VAL A 6 -11.29 19.49 15.00
C VAL A 6 -12.69 18.95 14.73
N TYR A 7 -13.27 18.18 15.64
CA TYR A 7 -14.63 17.68 15.50
C TYR A 7 -15.66 18.82 15.41
N ILE A 8 -15.56 19.81 16.30
CA ILE A 8 -16.43 20.99 16.28
C ILE A 8 -16.21 21.78 14.99
N LEU A 9 -14.96 22.03 14.61
CA LEU A 9 -14.62 22.71 13.36
C LEU A 9 -15.31 22.03 12.17
N PHE A 10 -15.18 20.71 12.03
CA PHE A 10 -15.72 19.98 10.88
C PHE A 10 -17.24 19.84 10.91
N LYS A 11 -17.86 19.62 12.07
CA LYS A 11 -19.31 19.33 12.17
C LYS A 11 -20.20 20.54 12.43
N ARG A 12 -19.68 21.60 13.07
CA ARG A 12 -20.50 22.71 13.59
C ARG A 12 -20.14 24.07 13.01
N THR A 13 -19.07 24.20 12.22
CA THR A 13 -18.66 25.51 11.65
C THR A 13 -18.85 25.59 10.14
N VAL A 14 -19.03 26.82 9.64
CA VAL A 14 -19.13 27.13 8.21
C VAL A 14 -17.83 26.78 7.48
N LEU A 15 -16.67 27.07 8.09
CA LEU A 15 -15.36 26.69 7.54
C LEU A 15 -15.24 25.18 7.30
N GLY A 16 -15.71 24.36 8.24
CA GLY A 16 -15.72 22.91 8.09
C GLY A 16 -16.70 22.38 7.02
N TYR A 17 -17.77 23.11 6.75
CA TYR A 17 -18.67 22.82 5.64
C TYR A 17 -18.00 23.17 4.31
N GLU A 18 -17.43 24.37 4.19
CA GLU A 18 -16.79 24.82 2.96
C GLU A 18 -15.57 23.95 2.58
N MET A 19 -14.74 23.55 3.55
CA MET A 19 -13.62 22.64 3.30
C MET A 19 -14.08 21.27 2.78
N ARG A 20 -15.20 20.74 3.29
CA ARG A 20 -15.77 19.47 2.79
C ARG A 20 -16.36 19.63 1.40
N ALA A 21 -17.07 20.73 1.13
CA ALA A 21 -17.63 21.01 -0.18
C ALA A 21 -16.54 21.07 -1.26
N VAL A 22 -15.45 21.80 -1.00
CA VAL A 22 -14.28 21.88 -1.90
C VAL A 22 -13.63 20.50 -2.11
N GLY A 23 -13.62 19.65 -1.09
CA GLY A 23 -13.09 18.29 -1.17
C GLY A 23 -13.94 17.31 -2.01
N PHE A 24 -15.24 17.54 -2.15
CA PHE A 24 -16.11 16.72 -3.01
C PHE A 24 -16.02 17.11 -4.47
N ASN A 25 -16.14 18.41 -4.76
CA ASN A 25 -15.97 18.93 -6.10
C ASN A 25 -15.61 20.42 -6.04
N ARG A 26 -14.39 20.74 -6.50
CA ARG A 26 -13.88 22.11 -6.52
C ARG A 26 -14.71 23.04 -7.39
N ASP A 27 -15.10 22.60 -8.59
CA ASP A 27 -15.81 23.43 -9.56
C ASP A 27 -17.24 23.72 -9.09
N ALA A 28 -17.88 22.75 -8.44
CA ALA A 28 -19.19 22.94 -7.81
C ALA A 28 -19.12 23.87 -6.59
N ALA A 29 -18.04 23.84 -5.82
CA ALA A 29 -17.86 24.75 -4.69
C ALA A 29 -17.63 26.20 -5.16
N GLU A 30 -16.88 26.40 -6.24
CA GLU A 30 -16.60 27.71 -6.81
C GLU A 30 -17.88 28.36 -7.39
N THR A 31 -18.74 27.57 -8.05
CA THR A 31 -20.06 28.04 -8.52
C THR A 31 -21.03 28.34 -7.37
N ALA A 32 -20.87 27.72 -6.20
CA ALA A 32 -21.61 28.03 -4.98
C ALA A 32 -21.07 29.26 -4.21
N GLY A 33 -20.06 29.96 -4.75
CA GLY A 33 -19.48 31.17 -4.14
C GLY A 33 -18.41 30.90 -3.07
N ILE A 34 -17.97 29.64 -2.91
CA ILE A 34 -16.91 29.27 -1.97
C ILE A 34 -15.55 29.46 -2.65
N ASN A 35 -14.63 30.20 -2.02
CA ASN A 35 -13.28 30.38 -2.56
C ASN A 35 -12.39 29.14 -2.26
N PRO A 36 -12.04 28.31 -3.26
CA PRO A 36 -11.29 27.08 -3.01
C PRO A 36 -9.85 27.34 -2.56
N ARG A 37 -9.22 28.40 -3.08
CA ARG A 37 -7.82 28.74 -2.75
C ARG A 37 -7.66 29.12 -1.28
N LYS A 38 -8.59 29.93 -0.76
CA LYS A 38 -8.61 30.32 0.66
C LYS A 38 -8.77 29.09 1.56
N ASN A 39 -9.72 28.20 1.22
CA ASN A 39 -9.99 27.03 2.03
C ASN A 39 -8.87 26.00 1.98
N MET A 40 -8.18 25.87 0.84
CA MET A 40 -6.98 25.04 0.73
C MET A 40 -5.83 25.60 1.59
N ALA A 41 -5.59 26.91 1.57
CA ALA A 41 -4.58 27.55 2.41
C ALA A 41 -4.89 27.41 3.91
N LEU A 42 -6.15 27.58 4.30
CA LEU A 42 -6.59 27.35 5.69
C LEU A 42 -6.44 25.90 6.12
N ALA A 43 -6.80 24.94 5.26
CA ALA A 43 -6.64 23.51 5.56
C ALA A 43 -5.16 23.14 5.74
N LEU A 44 -4.27 23.65 4.88
CA LEU A 44 -2.82 23.46 4.99
C LEU A 44 -2.27 24.10 6.28
N GLY A 45 -2.66 25.33 6.58
CA GLY A 45 -2.24 26.01 7.80
C GLY A 45 -2.69 25.30 9.07
N LEU A 46 -3.95 24.86 9.14
CA LEU A 46 -4.49 24.12 10.29
C LEU A 46 -3.84 22.75 10.46
N SER A 47 -3.66 22.00 9.38
CA SER A 47 -3.00 20.68 9.45
C SER A 47 -1.51 20.80 9.81
N GLY A 48 -0.79 21.75 9.22
CA GLY A 48 0.59 22.06 9.56
C GLY A 48 0.75 22.52 11.01
N GLY A 49 -0.16 23.37 11.50
CA GLY A 49 -0.17 23.81 12.90
C GLY A 49 -0.38 22.65 13.89
N LEU A 50 -1.34 21.75 13.60
CA LEU A 50 -1.57 20.57 14.42
C LEU A 50 -0.39 19.58 14.38
N ALA A 51 0.20 19.36 13.20
CA ALA A 51 1.38 18.52 13.06
C ALA A 51 2.59 19.11 13.80
N GLY A 52 2.79 20.42 13.73
CA GLY A 52 3.84 21.14 14.46
C GLY A 52 3.67 21.04 15.97
N LEU A 53 2.44 21.19 16.48
CA LEU A 53 2.14 21.02 17.91
C LEU A 53 2.40 19.57 18.38
N SER A 54 2.04 18.58 17.56
CA SER A 54 2.34 17.18 17.85
C SER A 54 3.85 16.93 17.93
N GLY A 55 4.63 17.47 16.99
CA GLY A 55 6.08 17.33 16.96
C GLY A 55 6.78 18.04 18.12
N ALA A 56 6.33 19.26 18.43
CA ALA A 56 6.83 20.02 19.58
C ALA A 56 6.57 19.25 20.90
N GLY A 57 5.39 18.62 21.03
CA GLY A 57 5.06 17.78 22.18
C GLY A 57 5.98 16.57 22.34
N GLU A 58 6.31 15.88 21.25
CA GLU A 58 7.23 14.73 21.29
C GLU A 58 8.64 15.15 21.71
N ILE A 59 9.18 16.21 21.11
CA ILE A 59 10.54 16.67 21.39
C ILE A 59 10.66 17.22 22.82
N LEU A 60 9.73 18.07 23.24
CA LEU A 60 9.76 18.71 24.56
C LEU A 60 9.34 17.76 25.69
N GLY A 61 8.49 16.78 25.39
CA GLY A 61 7.91 15.87 26.40
C GLY A 61 8.65 14.55 26.56
N TYR A 62 9.15 13.96 25.48
CA TYR A 62 9.78 12.63 25.52
C TYR A 62 11.30 12.69 25.39
N HIS A 63 11.80 13.37 24.34
CA HIS A 63 13.24 13.37 24.06
C HIS A 63 14.04 14.39 24.88
N TYR A 64 13.41 15.50 25.31
CA TYR A 64 14.04 16.66 25.99
C TYR A 64 15.24 17.28 25.26
N ARG A 65 15.54 16.80 24.06
CA ARG A 65 16.64 17.26 23.20
C ARG A 65 16.27 16.95 21.75
N PHE A 66 16.82 17.73 20.83
CA PHE A 66 16.64 17.47 19.41
C PHE A 66 17.51 16.26 19.01
N VAL A 67 16.86 15.17 18.57
CA VAL A 67 17.53 13.95 18.09
C VAL A 67 17.30 13.84 16.58
N ALA A 68 18.35 13.53 15.82
CA ALA A 68 18.20 13.26 14.38
C ALA A 68 17.27 12.06 14.16
N ASN A 69 16.43 12.12 13.11
CA ASN A 69 15.42 11.11 12.78
C ASN A 69 14.30 10.90 13.81
N TRP A 70 14.03 11.88 14.69
CA TRP A 70 12.92 11.78 15.65
C TRP A 70 11.55 11.56 14.98
N SER A 71 11.35 12.05 13.76
CA SER A 71 10.04 11.98 13.08
C SER A 71 9.88 10.80 12.10
N ALA A 72 10.85 9.89 12.03
CA ALA A 72 10.85 8.85 11.01
C ALA A 72 9.60 7.97 11.12
N GLY A 73 8.78 7.95 10.05
CA GLY A 73 7.59 7.10 9.95
C GLY A 73 6.28 7.69 10.48
N TYR A 74 6.29 8.69 11.38
CA TYR A 74 5.06 9.19 12.01
C TYR A 74 4.03 9.78 11.01
N GLY A 75 4.49 10.37 9.90
CA GLY A 75 3.59 10.83 8.84
C GLY A 75 2.84 9.69 8.15
N TRP A 76 3.53 8.57 7.90
CA TRP A 76 2.94 7.37 7.30
C TRP A 76 1.96 6.68 8.27
N ASP A 77 2.30 6.64 9.56
CA ASP A 77 1.41 6.17 10.62
C ASP A 77 0.14 7.04 10.70
N GLY A 78 0.27 8.34 10.47
CA GLY A 78 -0.86 9.28 10.42
C GLY A 78 -1.84 9.01 9.26
N ILE A 79 -1.32 8.75 8.06
CA ILE A 79 -2.15 8.35 6.90
C ILE A 79 -2.90 7.06 7.23
N THR A 80 -2.18 6.13 7.84
CA THR A 80 -2.70 4.82 8.25
C THR A 80 -3.84 4.95 9.25
N ALA A 81 -3.67 5.78 10.28
CA ALA A 81 -4.70 6.08 11.26
C ALA A 81 -5.92 6.77 10.64
N ALA A 82 -5.73 7.65 9.64
CA ALA A 82 -6.83 8.33 8.95
C ALA A 82 -7.70 7.36 8.14
N VAL A 83 -7.07 6.43 7.43
CA VAL A 83 -7.76 5.38 6.65
C VAL A 83 -8.54 4.46 7.59
N LEU A 84 -7.89 3.98 8.65
CA LEU A 84 -8.51 3.12 9.66
C LEU A 84 -9.68 3.82 10.37
N GLY A 85 -9.50 5.10 10.70
CA GLY A 85 -10.51 5.98 11.30
C GLY A 85 -11.60 6.47 10.35
N ARG A 86 -11.55 6.09 9.06
CA ARG A 86 -12.50 6.48 8.02
C ARG A 86 -12.67 8.01 7.87
N ASN A 87 -11.60 8.78 8.03
CA ASN A 87 -11.61 10.25 8.04
C ASN A 87 -12.57 10.88 9.07
N ASN A 88 -13.01 10.15 10.09
CA ASN A 88 -13.77 10.68 11.20
C ASN A 88 -12.81 11.03 12.35
N PRO A 89 -12.80 12.27 12.89
CA PRO A 89 -11.88 12.66 13.97
C PRO A 89 -11.86 11.69 15.16
N TRP A 90 -13.02 11.17 15.57
CA TRP A 90 -13.10 10.20 16.66
C TRP A 90 -12.58 8.82 16.27
N GLY A 91 -12.82 8.40 15.02
CA GLY A 91 -12.27 7.16 14.48
C GLY A 91 -10.75 7.22 14.38
N CYS A 92 -10.20 8.36 13.93
CA CYS A 92 -8.76 8.58 13.84
C CYS A 92 -8.10 8.57 15.23
N LEU A 93 -8.77 9.09 16.27
CA LEU A 93 -8.28 9.03 17.64
C LEU A 93 -8.13 7.58 18.13
N LEU A 94 -9.19 6.77 17.97
CA LEU A 94 -9.16 5.36 18.38
C LEU A 94 -8.12 4.57 17.58
N ALA A 95 -8.05 4.82 16.26
CA ALA A 95 -7.06 4.21 15.38
C ALA A 95 -5.62 4.57 15.79
N ALA A 96 -5.35 5.83 16.10
CA ALA A 96 -4.02 6.29 16.51
C ALA A 96 -3.61 5.70 17.87
N ILE A 97 -4.53 5.61 18.84
CA ILE A 97 -4.26 4.95 20.13
C ILE A 97 -3.92 3.47 19.91
N PHE A 98 -4.70 2.79 19.08
CA PHE A 98 -4.46 1.37 18.77
C PHE A 98 -3.12 1.13 18.08
N LEU A 99 -2.81 1.91 17.04
CA LEU A 99 -1.52 1.82 16.33
C LEU A 99 -0.33 2.19 17.24
N GLY A 100 -0.50 3.20 18.10
CA GLY A 100 0.48 3.58 19.12
C GLY A 100 0.70 2.47 20.16
N ALA A 101 -0.36 1.82 20.64
CA ALA A 101 -0.27 0.69 21.56
C ALA A 101 0.45 -0.51 20.93
N LEU A 102 0.15 -0.83 19.66
CA LEU A 102 0.88 -1.87 18.91
C LEU A 102 2.36 -1.55 18.79
N ARG A 103 2.71 -0.28 18.53
CA ARG A 103 4.10 0.14 18.41
C ARG A 103 4.84 0.10 19.75
N ALA A 104 4.22 0.57 20.83
CA ALA A 104 4.81 0.52 22.16
C ALA A 104 4.98 -0.92 22.67
N GLY A 105 3.96 -1.77 22.48
CA GLY A 105 4.02 -3.20 22.82
C GLY A 105 5.06 -3.93 21.97
N GLY A 106 5.11 -3.62 20.68
CA GLY A 106 6.09 -4.17 19.76
C GLY A 106 7.53 -3.77 20.09
N ASN A 107 7.80 -2.52 20.41
CA ASN A 107 9.11 -2.07 20.88
C ASN A 107 9.52 -2.78 22.18
N SER A 108 8.57 -2.98 23.11
CA SER A 108 8.83 -3.72 24.35
C SER A 108 9.18 -5.19 24.07
N MET A 109 8.47 -5.84 23.14
CA MET A 109 8.78 -7.20 22.68
C MET A 109 10.11 -7.29 21.94
N SER A 110 10.49 -6.24 21.20
CA SER A 110 11.78 -6.19 20.52
C SER A 110 12.94 -6.15 21.53
N ILE A 111 12.78 -5.36 22.60
CA ILE A 111 13.76 -5.26 23.68
C ILE A 111 13.85 -6.57 24.49
N MET A 112 12.72 -7.19 24.84
CA MET A 112 12.70 -8.35 25.73
C MET A 112 12.90 -9.70 25.01
N ALA A 113 12.27 -9.89 23.85
CA ALA A 113 12.19 -11.16 23.15
C ALA A 113 13.05 -11.21 21.88
N GLN A 114 13.88 -10.19 21.61
CA GLN A 114 14.76 -10.08 20.44
C GLN A 114 13.99 -10.21 19.10
N VAL A 115 12.70 -9.88 19.08
CA VAL A 115 11.89 -9.90 17.85
C VAL A 115 12.20 -8.64 17.04
N PRO A 116 12.49 -8.75 15.74
CA PRO A 116 12.72 -7.58 14.89
C PRO A 116 11.49 -6.67 14.84
N ALA A 117 11.68 -5.36 15.01
CA ALA A 117 10.59 -4.38 15.05
C ALA A 117 9.83 -4.28 13.71
N GLU A 118 10.42 -4.76 12.62
CA GLU A 118 9.82 -4.86 11.31
C GLU A 118 8.54 -5.71 11.32
N MET A 119 8.45 -6.71 12.21
CA MET A 119 7.26 -7.55 12.35
C MET A 119 6.03 -6.74 12.76
N ILE A 120 6.20 -5.66 13.52
CA ILE A 120 5.11 -4.75 13.91
C ILE A 120 4.58 -4.02 12.68
N GLY A 121 5.47 -3.54 11.82
CA GLY A 121 5.12 -2.88 10.56
C GLY A 121 4.33 -3.80 9.62
N VAL A 122 4.72 -5.09 9.55
CA VAL A 122 3.96 -6.10 8.79
C VAL A 122 2.55 -6.26 9.34
N VAL A 123 2.39 -6.39 10.66
CA VAL A 123 1.08 -6.53 11.30
C VAL A 123 0.21 -5.29 11.08
N GLN A 124 0.77 -4.09 11.25
CA GLN A 124 0.07 -2.83 10.99
C GLN A 124 -0.37 -2.74 9.52
N GLY A 125 0.51 -3.09 8.58
CA GLY A 125 0.18 -3.14 7.16
C GLY A 125 -0.97 -4.11 6.84
N LEU A 126 -0.96 -5.30 7.43
CA LEU A 126 -2.05 -6.28 7.27
C LEU A 126 -3.39 -5.76 7.78
N ILE A 127 -3.41 -5.13 8.95
CA ILE A 127 -4.63 -4.55 9.53
C ILE A 127 -5.23 -3.52 8.57
N VAL A 128 -4.38 -2.66 8.02
CA VAL A 128 -4.79 -1.57 7.12
C VAL A 128 -5.26 -2.13 5.79
N LEU A 129 -4.55 -3.13 5.27
CA LEU A 129 -4.95 -3.85 4.07
C LEU A 129 -6.35 -4.45 4.25
N PHE A 130 -6.63 -5.13 5.36
CA PHE A 130 -7.95 -5.72 5.62
C PHE A 130 -9.05 -4.67 5.77
N VAL A 131 -8.76 -3.51 6.38
CA VAL A 131 -9.75 -2.42 6.51
C VAL A 131 -9.98 -1.70 5.18
N ALA A 132 -8.93 -1.53 4.37
CA ALA A 132 -9.01 -0.83 3.09
C ALA A 132 -9.59 -1.70 1.96
N ALA A 133 -9.37 -3.01 1.99
CA ALA A 133 -9.74 -3.93 0.91
C ALA A 133 -11.22 -3.84 0.49
N PRO A 134 -12.22 -3.83 1.39
CA PRO A 134 -13.64 -3.75 0.98
C PRO A 134 -13.96 -2.47 0.21
N ARG A 135 -13.43 -1.34 0.69
CA ARG A 135 -13.64 -0.03 0.04
C ARG A 135 -12.98 0.04 -1.31
N LEU A 136 -11.78 -0.52 -1.44
CA LEU A 136 -11.07 -0.57 -2.71
C LEU A 136 -11.89 -1.37 -3.74
N ILE A 137 -12.47 -2.50 -3.34
CA ILE A 137 -13.30 -3.33 -4.22
C ILE A 137 -14.56 -2.58 -4.66
N ASP A 138 -15.26 -1.91 -3.73
CA ASP A 138 -16.46 -1.15 -4.06
C ASP A 138 -16.15 0.04 -4.98
N TRP A 139 -15.05 0.76 -4.74
CA TRP A 139 -14.62 1.87 -5.58
C TRP A 139 -14.29 1.38 -7.00
N LEU A 140 -13.46 0.33 -7.13
CA LEU A 140 -13.10 -0.24 -8.43
C LEU A 140 -14.33 -0.73 -9.22
N ALA A 141 -15.31 -1.34 -8.52
CA ALA A 141 -16.55 -1.79 -9.15
C ALA A 141 -17.37 -0.61 -9.70
N ASN A 142 -17.47 0.48 -8.94
CA ASN A 142 -18.20 1.68 -9.36
C ASN A 142 -17.47 2.47 -10.46
N SER A 143 -16.14 2.37 -10.54
CA SER A 143 -15.33 2.98 -11.61
C SER A 143 -15.41 2.23 -12.95
N GLY A 144 -16.23 1.18 -13.06
CA GLY A 144 -16.40 0.41 -14.30
C GLY A 144 -15.29 -0.61 -14.57
N VAL A 145 -14.47 -0.94 -13.58
CA VAL A 145 -13.41 -1.96 -13.72
C VAL A 145 -14.07 -3.34 -13.79
N SER A 146 -14.06 -3.96 -14.98
CA SER A 146 -14.68 -5.27 -15.23
C SER A 146 -14.27 -6.35 -14.22
N TYR A 147 -13.01 -6.32 -13.77
CA TYR A 147 -12.48 -7.29 -12.82
C TYR A 147 -13.11 -7.16 -11.43
N ALA A 148 -13.35 -5.94 -10.92
CA ALA A 148 -13.96 -5.73 -9.61
C ALA A 148 -15.44 -6.13 -9.58
N ILE A 149 -16.15 -5.91 -10.69
CA ILE A 149 -17.53 -6.41 -10.89
C ILE A 149 -17.55 -7.94 -10.84
N TRP A 150 -16.60 -8.58 -11.51
CA TRP A 150 -16.47 -10.05 -11.50
C TRP A 150 -16.08 -10.59 -10.12
N LEU A 151 -15.20 -9.89 -9.39
CA LEU A 151 -14.82 -10.22 -8.02
C LEU A 151 -16.03 -10.27 -7.07
N LYS A 152 -16.96 -9.31 -7.21
CA LYS A 152 -18.19 -9.22 -6.43
C LYS A 152 -19.21 -10.30 -6.81
N LYS A 153 -19.25 -10.70 -8.09
CA LYS A 153 -20.21 -11.69 -8.62
C LYS A 153 -19.77 -13.14 -8.37
N SER A 154 -18.47 -13.42 -8.44
CA SER A 154 -17.89 -14.77 -8.36
C SER A 154 -16.55 -14.79 -7.60
N PRO A 155 -16.55 -14.68 -6.26
CA PRO A 155 -15.33 -14.51 -5.47
C PRO A 155 -14.36 -15.71 -5.57
N LYS A 156 -14.88 -16.95 -5.57
CA LYS A 156 -14.06 -18.18 -5.60
C LYS A 156 -13.17 -18.27 -6.84
N ASN A 157 -13.67 -17.83 -7.98
CA ASN A 157 -12.93 -17.91 -9.24
C ASN A 157 -11.95 -16.74 -9.39
N ALA A 158 -12.14 -15.65 -8.64
CA ALA A 158 -11.34 -14.45 -8.75
C ALA A 158 -10.06 -14.46 -7.92
N ILE A 159 -10.06 -15.19 -6.81
CA ILE A 159 -8.92 -15.30 -5.89
C ILE A 159 -7.60 -15.70 -6.60
N PRO A 160 -7.54 -16.71 -7.50
CA PRO A 160 -6.28 -17.09 -8.14
C PRO A 160 -5.68 -15.96 -8.98
N TRP A 161 -6.53 -15.22 -9.70
CA TRP A 161 -6.11 -14.08 -10.50
C TRP A 161 -5.63 -12.91 -9.63
N LEU A 162 -6.27 -12.69 -8.47
CA LEU A 162 -5.78 -11.71 -7.49
C LEU A 162 -4.41 -12.10 -6.95
N THR A 163 -4.17 -13.39 -6.69
CA THR A 163 -2.86 -13.84 -6.21
C THR A 163 -1.77 -13.66 -7.27
N ALA A 164 -2.09 -13.89 -8.55
CA ALA A 164 -1.17 -13.63 -9.66
C ALA A 164 -0.85 -12.14 -9.83
N ALA A 165 -1.87 -11.28 -9.76
CA ALA A 165 -1.70 -9.83 -9.76
C ALA A 165 -0.83 -9.39 -8.56
N GLY A 166 -1.17 -9.85 -7.35
CA GLY A 166 -0.43 -9.56 -6.13
C GLY A 166 1.05 -9.93 -6.23
N TYR A 167 1.34 -11.13 -6.75
CA TYR A 167 2.70 -11.57 -7.00
C TYR A 167 3.44 -10.70 -8.02
N GLY A 168 2.78 -10.33 -9.13
CA GLY A 168 3.34 -9.45 -10.15
C GLY A 168 3.76 -8.09 -9.59
N ILE A 169 2.89 -7.43 -8.83
CA ILE A 169 3.18 -6.11 -8.28
C ILE A 169 4.20 -6.15 -7.13
N VAL A 170 4.07 -7.10 -6.19
CA VAL A 170 4.99 -7.22 -5.06
C VAL A 170 6.40 -7.52 -5.54
N GLY A 171 6.56 -8.50 -6.44
CA GLY A 171 7.88 -8.80 -6.98
C GLY A 171 8.43 -7.67 -7.85
N ALA A 172 7.60 -6.88 -8.56
CA ALA A 172 8.11 -5.73 -9.29
C ALA A 172 8.75 -4.67 -8.37
N PHE A 173 8.07 -4.29 -7.28
CA PHE A 173 8.63 -3.37 -6.29
C PHE A 173 9.87 -3.93 -5.60
N TYR A 174 9.85 -5.22 -5.28
CA TYR A 174 11.00 -5.89 -4.70
C TYR A 174 12.22 -5.82 -5.64
N ALA A 175 12.03 -6.11 -6.92
CA ALA A 175 13.08 -6.03 -7.93
C ALA A 175 13.58 -4.58 -8.15
N ILE A 176 12.71 -3.57 -8.09
CA ILE A 176 13.14 -2.15 -8.11
C ILE A 176 14.10 -1.87 -6.95
N GLY A 177 13.75 -2.26 -5.73
CA GLY A 177 14.63 -2.08 -4.57
C GLY A 177 16.00 -2.72 -4.78
N TYR A 178 16.04 -3.95 -5.28
CA TYR A 178 17.29 -4.66 -5.57
C TYR A 178 18.12 -4.00 -6.67
N SER A 179 17.47 -3.45 -7.70
CA SER A 179 18.17 -2.77 -8.78
C SER A 179 18.94 -1.52 -8.28
N VAL A 180 18.39 -0.83 -7.29
CA VAL A 180 19.01 0.35 -6.67
C VAL A 180 20.18 -0.05 -5.76
N ILE A 181 19.99 -1.08 -4.92
CA ILE A 181 21.04 -1.56 -4.02
C ILE A 181 22.23 -2.14 -4.79
N SER A 182 21.96 -2.78 -5.93
CA SER A 182 22.97 -3.45 -6.75
C SER A 182 23.52 -2.57 -7.87
N ILE A 183 23.36 -1.24 -7.80
CA ILE A 183 23.69 -0.34 -8.91
C ILE A 183 25.17 -0.38 -9.31
N SER A 184 26.05 -0.74 -8.38
CA SER A 184 27.49 -0.94 -8.61
C SER A 184 27.81 -2.23 -9.39
N ILE A 185 26.86 -3.17 -9.51
CA ILE A 185 27.01 -4.45 -10.21
C ILE A 185 26.07 -4.44 -11.44
N PHE A 186 26.57 -3.89 -12.55
CA PHE A 186 25.77 -3.58 -13.73
C PHE A 186 24.93 -4.74 -14.30
N PRO A 187 25.46 -5.98 -14.46
CA PRO A 187 24.66 -7.10 -14.96
C PRO A 187 23.51 -7.48 -14.02
N LEU A 188 23.73 -7.35 -12.71
CA LEU A 188 22.75 -7.72 -11.69
C LEU A 188 21.62 -6.69 -11.60
N SER A 189 21.96 -5.39 -11.57
CA SER A 189 20.98 -4.32 -11.52
C SER A 189 20.08 -4.28 -12.76
N MET A 190 20.65 -4.47 -13.96
CA MET A 190 19.88 -4.54 -15.20
C MET A 190 18.85 -5.68 -15.18
N MET A 191 19.23 -6.83 -14.64
CA MET A 191 18.33 -7.99 -14.62
C MET A 191 17.20 -7.83 -13.60
N PHE A 192 17.45 -7.19 -12.46
CA PHE A 192 16.38 -6.82 -11.54
C PHE A 192 15.44 -5.74 -12.13
N LEU A 193 15.97 -4.83 -12.94
CA LEU A 193 15.14 -3.85 -13.66
C LEU A 193 14.24 -4.54 -14.69
N LEU A 194 14.78 -5.50 -15.46
CA LEU A 194 13.98 -6.32 -16.38
C LEU A 194 12.93 -7.16 -15.64
N THR A 195 13.29 -7.71 -14.48
CA THR A 195 12.37 -8.47 -13.62
C THR A 195 11.21 -7.57 -13.16
N SER A 196 11.48 -6.31 -12.80
CA SER A 196 10.43 -5.35 -12.45
C SER A 196 9.48 -5.06 -13.60
N ILE A 197 10.01 -4.81 -14.80
CA ILE A 197 9.20 -4.57 -16.00
C ILE A 197 8.31 -5.78 -16.29
N ALA A 198 8.87 -6.99 -16.22
CA ALA A 198 8.13 -8.23 -16.41
C ALA A 198 7.02 -8.41 -15.35
N GLY A 199 7.27 -8.04 -14.09
CA GLY A 199 6.28 -8.07 -13.01
C GLY A 199 5.12 -7.10 -13.24
N LEU A 200 5.41 -5.86 -13.66
CA LEU A 200 4.40 -4.85 -14.00
C LEU A 200 3.58 -5.25 -15.23
N LEU A 201 4.22 -5.84 -16.25
CA LEU A 201 3.52 -6.37 -17.42
C LEU A 201 2.62 -7.55 -17.03
N SER A 202 3.09 -8.46 -16.17
CA SER A 202 2.28 -9.57 -15.65
C SER A 202 1.06 -9.05 -14.86
N PHE A 203 1.25 -8.04 -14.02
CA PHE A 203 0.18 -7.35 -13.32
C PHE A 203 -0.83 -6.73 -14.30
N ALA A 204 -0.36 -5.91 -15.25
CA ALA A 204 -1.23 -5.23 -16.22
C ALA A 204 -2.03 -6.22 -17.08
N MET A 205 -1.39 -7.31 -17.52
CA MET A 205 -2.06 -8.35 -18.31
C MET A 205 -3.15 -9.08 -17.52
N THR A 206 -2.94 -9.29 -16.21
CA THR A 206 -3.91 -9.94 -15.32
C THR A 206 -5.25 -9.17 -15.24
N PHE A 207 -5.21 -7.84 -15.37
CA PHE A 207 -6.42 -7.00 -15.41
C PHE A 207 -6.94 -6.72 -16.82
N SER A 208 -6.21 -7.11 -17.86
CA SER A 208 -6.60 -6.92 -19.25
C SER A 208 -7.53 -8.05 -19.74
N ARG A 209 -8.25 -7.81 -20.84
CA ARG A 209 -9.07 -8.85 -21.51
C ARG A 209 -8.24 -10.04 -22.03
N TYR A 210 -6.92 -9.90 -22.10
CA TYR A 210 -5.99 -10.99 -22.36
C TYR A 210 -5.70 -11.71 -21.05
N GLN A 211 -6.67 -12.52 -20.62
CA GLN A 211 -6.57 -13.42 -19.48
C GLN A 211 -5.33 -14.30 -19.68
N THR A 212 -4.25 -13.90 -19.01
CA THR A 212 -2.82 -14.29 -19.13
C THR A 212 -2.50 -15.19 -20.32
N SER A 213 -1.72 -14.66 -21.28
CA SER A 213 -0.82 -15.57 -22.00
C SER A 213 0.04 -16.27 -20.96
N PHE A 214 -0.18 -17.58 -20.81
CA PHE A 214 0.57 -18.50 -19.96
C PHE A 214 2.10 -18.26 -19.99
N ALA A 215 2.60 -17.78 -21.14
CA ALA A 215 3.99 -17.43 -21.38
C ALA A 215 4.50 -16.23 -20.55
N GLY A 216 3.67 -15.22 -20.28
CA GLY A 216 4.10 -13.99 -19.60
C GLY A 216 4.47 -14.21 -18.13
N HIS A 217 3.67 -15.00 -17.41
CA HIS A 217 3.95 -15.34 -16.02
C HIS A 217 5.16 -16.28 -15.90
N PHE A 218 5.29 -17.24 -16.83
CA PHE A 218 6.45 -18.13 -16.89
C PHE A 218 7.76 -17.37 -17.15
N PHE A 219 7.74 -16.40 -18.07
CA PHE A 219 8.87 -15.52 -18.32
C PHE A 219 9.29 -14.76 -17.06
N TYR A 220 8.30 -14.19 -16.35
CA TYR A 220 8.55 -13.46 -15.11
C TYR A 220 9.15 -14.33 -14.00
N VAL A 221 8.67 -15.57 -13.83
CA VAL A 221 9.26 -16.55 -12.91
C VAL A 221 10.69 -16.91 -13.33
N GLY A 222 10.95 -17.05 -14.63
CA GLY A 222 12.28 -17.26 -15.19
C GLY A 222 13.25 -16.12 -14.85
N CYS A 223 12.80 -14.87 -14.90
CA CYS A 223 13.62 -13.71 -14.49
C CYS A 223 14.03 -13.77 -13.02
N TRP A 224 13.16 -14.25 -12.12
CA TRP A 224 13.49 -14.44 -10.70
C TRP A 224 14.53 -15.54 -10.47
N LEU A 225 14.46 -16.61 -11.26
CA LEU A 225 15.42 -17.70 -11.21
C LEU A 225 16.80 -17.24 -11.66
N THR A 226 16.89 -16.58 -12.81
CA THR A 226 18.17 -16.05 -13.31
C THR A 226 18.75 -15.02 -12.34
N ALA A 227 17.91 -14.16 -11.74
CA ALA A 227 18.31 -13.19 -10.72
C ALA A 227 18.94 -13.86 -9.51
N GLY A 228 18.36 -14.94 -9.00
CA GLY A 228 18.94 -15.68 -7.87
C GLY A 228 20.33 -16.24 -8.18
N ILE A 229 20.52 -16.78 -9.39
CA ILE A 229 21.81 -17.31 -9.85
C ILE A 229 22.85 -16.19 -9.95
N LEU A 230 22.51 -15.05 -10.56
CA LEU A 230 23.44 -13.92 -10.66
C LEU A 230 23.77 -13.30 -9.29
N VAL A 231 22.81 -13.25 -8.36
CA VAL A 231 23.09 -12.81 -6.99
C VAL A 231 24.15 -13.69 -6.35
N LEU A 232 24.04 -15.02 -6.44
CA LEU A 232 25.05 -15.96 -5.93
C LEU A 232 26.41 -15.72 -6.57
N ALA A 233 26.43 -15.57 -7.90
CA ALA A 233 27.67 -15.42 -8.66
C ALA A 233 28.41 -14.11 -8.37
N TYR A 234 27.69 -12.98 -8.20
CA TYR A 234 28.31 -11.67 -8.08
C TYR A 234 28.48 -11.15 -6.64
N THR A 235 27.58 -11.53 -5.72
CA THR A 235 27.61 -11.00 -4.34
C THR A 235 28.08 -12.04 -3.32
N GLY A 236 28.02 -13.33 -3.65
CA GLY A 236 28.26 -14.41 -2.70
C GLY A 236 27.25 -14.48 -1.54
N SER A 237 26.23 -13.61 -1.52
CA SER A 237 25.26 -13.55 -0.43
C SER A 237 24.16 -14.58 -0.60
N MET A 238 24.19 -15.63 0.24
CA MET A 238 23.13 -16.64 0.28
C MET A 238 21.77 -16.04 0.65
N ALA A 239 21.72 -15.02 1.51
CA ALA A 239 20.47 -14.40 1.93
C ALA A 239 19.74 -13.71 0.77
N LEU A 240 20.46 -12.92 -0.03
CA LEU A 240 19.87 -12.23 -1.18
C LEU A 240 19.45 -13.25 -2.25
N ALA A 241 20.26 -14.27 -2.50
CA ALA A 241 19.95 -15.31 -3.47
C ALA A 241 18.70 -16.10 -3.08
N LEU A 242 18.61 -16.49 -1.82
CA LEU A 242 17.48 -17.25 -1.29
C LEU A 242 16.17 -16.46 -1.42
N SER A 243 16.22 -15.14 -1.21
CA SER A 243 15.05 -14.28 -1.38
C SER A 243 14.55 -14.24 -2.84
N SER A 244 15.47 -14.23 -3.81
CA SER A 244 15.14 -14.25 -5.24
C SER A 244 14.58 -15.61 -5.68
N LEU A 245 15.19 -16.69 -5.19
CA LEU A 245 14.73 -18.05 -5.45
C LEU A 245 13.38 -18.34 -4.76
N ALA A 246 13.15 -17.77 -3.58
CA ALA A 246 11.86 -17.86 -2.89
C ALA A 246 10.76 -17.18 -3.70
N MET A 247 11.02 -16.00 -4.30
CA MET A 247 10.06 -15.37 -5.21
C MET A 247 9.77 -16.26 -6.42
N CYS A 248 10.79 -16.86 -7.03
CA CYS A 248 10.59 -17.85 -8.10
C CYS A 248 9.68 -19.00 -7.65
N ALA A 249 9.95 -19.60 -6.49
CA ALA A 249 9.14 -20.70 -5.96
C ALA A 249 7.68 -20.29 -5.69
N ILE A 250 7.46 -19.12 -5.08
CA ILE A 250 6.13 -18.55 -4.88
C ILE A 250 5.43 -18.35 -6.23
N GLY A 251 6.14 -17.83 -7.23
CA GLY A 251 5.60 -17.61 -8.58
C GLY A 251 5.13 -18.89 -9.25
N VAL A 252 5.85 -20.01 -9.08
CA VAL A 252 5.44 -21.35 -9.55
C VAL A 252 4.19 -21.82 -8.81
N VAL A 253 4.12 -21.66 -7.49
CA VAL A 253 2.94 -22.04 -6.70
C VAL A 253 1.71 -21.24 -7.13
N VAL A 254 1.86 -19.92 -7.28
CA VAL A 254 0.78 -19.03 -7.76
C VAL A 254 0.31 -19.45 -9.16
N TRP A 255 1.24 -19.83 -10.04
CA TRP A 255 0.91 -20.32 -11.37
C TRP A 255 0.14 -21.65 -11.34
N LEU A 256 0.57 -22.60 -10.51
CA LEU A 256 -0.15 -23.87 -10.31
C LEU A 256 -1.57 -23.64 -9.76
N LEU A 257 -1.71 -22.71 -8.81
CA LEU A 257 -3.01 -22.32 -8.26
C LEU A 257 -3.93 -21.72 -9.34
N VAL A 258 -3.40 -20.86 -10.22
CA VAL A 258 -4.17 -20.32 -11.35
C VAL A 258 -4.60 -21.44 -12.29
N ILE A 259 -3.74 -22.40 -12.63
CA ILE A 259 -4.10 -23.52 -13.51
C ILE A 259 -5.16 -24.43 -12.86
N ALA A 260 -5.00 -24.75 -11.59
CA ALA A 260 -5.87 -25.67 -10.87
C ALA A 260 -7.27 -25.08 -10.64
N LEU A 261 -7.37 -23.76 -10.44
CA LEU A 261 -8.61 -23.08 -10.05
C LEU A 261 -9.22 -22.24 -11.19
N ALA A 262 -8.52 -22.03 -12.31
CA ALA A 262 -9.09 -21.36 -13.47
C ALA A 262 -10.18 -22.25 -14.11
N PRO A 263 -11.41 -21.72 -14.29
CA PRO A 263 -12.46 -22.48 -14.94
C PRO A 263 -12.09 -22.77 -16.39
N LYS A 264 -12.10 -24.05 -16.79
CA LYS A 264 -11.97 -24.47 -18.19
C LYS A 264 -13.16 -23.91 -19.00
N GLY A 265 -12.99 -22.71 -19.58
CA GLY A 265 -14.01 -22.06 -20.42
C GLY A 265 -14.49 -20.69 -19.96
N ALA A 266 -14.06 -20.17 -18.81
CA ALA A 266 -14.43 -18.81 -18.36
C ALA A 266 -13.54 -17.74 -18.99
N GLY A 267 -13.61 -17.62 -20.31
CA GLY A 267 -13.29 -16.34 -20.94
C GLY A 267 -14.30 -15.29 -20.47
N ILE A 268 -13.88 -14.02 -20.44
CA ILE A 268 -14.67 -12.83 -20.13
C ILE A 268 -15.73 -12.57 -21.24
N ARG A 269 -16.49 -13.59 -21.64
CA ARG A 269 -17.58 -13.49 -22.62
C ARG A 269 -18.93 -13.15 -21.99
N GLY A 270 -19.08 -13.29 -20.67
CA GLY A 270 -20.36 -13.17 -19.96
C GLY A 270 -20.62 -11.84 -19.23
N CYS A 271 -19.80 -10.81 -19.41
CA CYS A 271 -20.04 -9.49 -18.82
C CYS A 271 -19.92 -8.42 -19.90
N ARG A 272 -20.93 -8.37 -20.78
CA ARG A 272 -21.31 -7.10 -21.40
C ARG A 272 -22.42 -6.48 -20.53
N PRO A 273 -22.49 -5.14 -20.38
CA PRO A 273 -23.75 -4.49 -20.05
C PRO A 273 -24.82 -4.82 -21.09
#